data_AF-A0A964MG30-F1
#
_entry.id   AF-A0A964MG30-F1
#
_cell.length_a   1.000
_cell.length_b   1.000
_cell.length_c   1.000
_cell.angle_alpha   90.00
_cell.angle_beta   90.00
_cell.angle_gamma   90.00
#
_symmetry.space_group_name_H-M   'P 1'
#
loop_
_entity.id
_entity.type
_entity.pdbx_description
1 polymer ?
#
loop_
_entity_poly.entity_id
_entity_poly.type
_entity_poly.pdbx_seq_one_letter_code
_entity_poly.pdbx_strand_id
1 'polypeptide(L)' 'VRNKMDGRVEVLAEGPRVDLETLLDALRRGPRSGYVSEVKIDWNPASQIYTRFSVAPSE' A
#
# COMPACT_ATOMS: atom_id res chain seq x y z
N VAL A 1 -1.10 2.34 5.75
CA VAL A 1 0.19 2.66 5.08
C VAL A 1 1.22 3.08 6.13
N ARG A 2 2.48 2.69 6.00
CA ARG A 2 3.56 3.10 6.92
C ARG A 2 4.87 3.31 6.17
N ASN A 3 5.72 4.17 6.71
CA ASN A 3 7.10 4.33 6.25
C ASN A 3 8.01 3.40 7.04
N LYS A 4 8.92 2.73 6.35
CA LYS A 4 10.02 1.96 6.95
C LYS A 4 11.26 2.84 7.06
N MET A 5 12.09 2.63 8.07
CA MET A 5 13.36 3.34 8.29
C MET A 5 14.38 3.13 7.16
N ASP A 6 14.24 2.05 6.40
CA ASP A 6 15.07 1.77 5.22
C ASP A 6 14.63 2.53 3.95
N GLY A 7 13.65 3.43 4.08
CA GLY A 7 13.14 4.25 2.99
C GLY A 7 12.03 3.60 2.18
N ARG A 8 11.60 2.36 2.50
CA ARG A 8 10.46 1.72 1.85
C ARG A 8 9.12 2.22 2.42
N VAL A 9 8.06 2.05 1.64
CA VAL A 9 6.68 2.26 2.08
C VAL A 9 5.96 0.92 2.05
N GLU A 10 5.28 0.59 3.15
CA GLU A 10 4.48 -0.63 3.26
C GLU A 10 2.98 -0.27 3.28
N VAL A 11 2.22 -0.93 2.41
CA VAL A 11 0.78 -0.74 2.27
C VAL A 11 0.10 -2.08 2.49
N LEU A 12 -0.78 -2.13 3.48
CA LEU A 12 -1.75 -3.20 3.66
C LEU A 12 -3.13 -2.65 3.30
N ALA A 13 -3.83 -3.33 2.40
CA ALA A 13 -5.15 -2.93 1.92
C ALA A 13 -6.02 -4.16 1.69
N GLU A 14 -7.29 -4.07 2.09
CA GLU A 14 -8.29 -5.13 1.96
C GLU A 14 -9.53 -4.55 1.31
N GLY A 15 -10.18 -5.31 0.44
CA GLY A 15 -11.36 -4.85 -0.30
C GLY A 15 -11.59 -5.63 -1.59
N PRO A 16 -12.56 -5.18 -2.41
CA PRO A 16 -12.81 -5.76 -3.73
C PRO A 16 -11.55 -5.73 -4.60
N ARG A 17 -11.31 -6.79 -5.37
CA ARG A 17 -10.10 -6.94 -6.20
C ARG A 17 -9.89 -5.75 -7.14
N VAL A 18 -10.95 -5.26 -7.77
CA VAL A 18 -10.92 -4.12 -8.70
C VAL A 18 -10.43 -2.82 -8.06
N ASP A 19 -10.83 -2.57 -6.81
CA ASP A 19 -10.40 -1.38 -6.07
C ASP A 19 -8.92 -1.51 -5.67
N LEU A 20 -8.50 -2.72 -5.29
CA LEU A 20 -7.10 -3.02 -4.96
C LEU A 20 -6.18 -2.93 -6.19
N GLU A 21 -6.65 -3.30 -7.37
CA GLU A 21 -5.92 -3.09 -8.63
C GLU A 21 -5.77 -1.60 -8.96
N THR A 22 -6.83 -0.83 -8.76
CA THR A 22 -6.80 0.63 -8.95
C THR A 22 -5.80 1.30 -8.01
N LEU A 23 -5.78 0.87 -6.74
CA LEU A 23 -4.79 1.31 -5.76
C LEU A 23 -3.37 0.93 -6.19
N LEU A 24 -3.18 -0.31 -6.63
CA LEU A 24 -1.87 -0.79 -7.08
C LEU A 24 -1.33 -0.01 -8.27
N ASP A 25 -2.17 0.32 -9.25
CA ASP A 25 -1.76 1.15 -10.39
C ASP A 25 -1.37 2.56 -9.96
N ALA A 26 -2.05 3.12 -8.96
CA ALA A 26 -1.63 4.39 -8.37
C ALA A 26 -0.27 4.27 -7.65
N LEU A 27 -0.01 3.18 -6.93
CA LEU A 27 1.26 2.93 -6.26
C LEU A 27 2.41 2.77 -7.25
N ARG A 28 2.20 2.06 -8.36
CA ARG A 28 3.20 1.89 -9.43
C ARG A 28 3.57 3.22 -10.11
N ARG A 29 2.59 4.11 -10.29
CA ARG A 29 2.85 5.46 -10.81
C ARG A 29 3.61 6.33 -9.80
N GLY A 30 3.30 6.17 -8.51
CA GLY A 30 3.87 7.00 -7.45
C GLY A 30 3.30 8.43 -7.42
N PRO A 31 3.61 9.18 -6.35
CA PRO A 31 3.23 10.59 -6.25
C PRO A 31 4.12 11.47 -7.13
N ARG A 32 3.65 12.68 -7.49
CA ARG A 32 4.44 13.64 -8.29
C ARG A 32 5.82 13.99 -7.72
N SER A 33 5.98 13.92 -6.40
CA SER A 33 7.21 14.28 -5.69
C SER A 33 8.11 13.09 -5.36
N GLY A 34 7.76 11.88 -5.82
CA GLY A 34 8.49 10.65 -5.50
C GLY A 34 8.74 9.79 -6.73
N TYR A 35 9.77 8.97 -6.66
CA TYR A 35 10.06 7.97 -7.68
C TYR A 35 9.90 6.56 -7.09
N VAL A 36 9.03 5.75 -7.70
CA VAL A 36 8.80 4.36 -7.30
C VAL A 36 9.61 3.47 -8.23
N SER A 37 10.68 2.86 -7.71
CA SER A 37 11.54 1.98 -8.48
C SER A 37 10.96 0.58 -8.63
N GLU A 38 10.25 0.09 -7.63
CA GLU A 38 9.71 -1.27 -7.58
C GLU A 38 8.46 -1.31 -6.69
N VAL A 39 7.48 -2.14 -7.06
CA VAL A 39 6.34 -2.48 -6.20
C VAL A 39 6.27 -3.99 -6.06
N LYS A 40 6.45 -4.49 -4.82
CA LYS A 40 6.25 -5.89 -4.46
C LYS A 40 4.84 -6.08 -3.91
N ILE A 41 4.16 -7.13 -4.38
CA ILE A 41 2.75 -7.38 -4.08
C ILE A 41 2.62 -8.80 -3.55
N ASP A 42 1.82 -8.96 -2.50
CA ASP A 42 1.43 -10.25 -1.96
C ASP A 42 -0.09 -10.26 -1.74
N TRP A 43 -0.78 -11.28 -2.27
CA TRP A 43 -2.25 -11.38 -2.23
C TRP A 43 -2.67 -12.39 -1.18
N ASN A 44 -3.31 -11.90 -0.12
CA ASN A 44 -3.75 -12.71 1.00
C ASN A 44 -5.26 -12.61 1.21
N PRO A 45 -5.90 -13.60 1.86
CA PRO A 45 -7.26 -13.46 2.35
C PRO A 45 -7.39 -12.23 3.25
N ALA A 46 -8.52 -11.53 3.18
CA ALA A 46 -8.78 -10.39 4.05
C ALA A 46 -8.81 -10.83 5.51
N SER A 47 -8.02 -10.16 6.36
CA SER A 47 -8.02 -10.36 7.81
C SER A 47 -9.28 -9.77 8.48
N GLN A 48 -9.92 -8.79 7.84
CA GLN A 48 -11.12 -8.10 8.33
C GLN A 48 -10.92 -7.37 9.67
N ILE A 49 -9.68 -7.11 10.08
CA ILE A 49 -9.37 -6.43 11.34
C ILE A 49 -9.31 -4.90 11.19
N TYR A 50 -9.29 -4.39 9.96
CA TYR A 50 -9.16 -2.97 9.67
C TYR A 50 -10.50 -2.38 9.24
N THR A 51 -10.94 -1.32 9.94
CA THR A 51 -12.19 -0.62 9.65
C THR A 51 -11.99 0.67 8.85
N ARG A 52 -10.74 1.10 8.66
CA ARG A 52 -10.39 2.31 7.91
C ARG A 52 -9.02 2.19 7.27
N PHE A 53 -8.79 3.02 6.26
CA PHE A 53 -7.46 3.27 5.72
C PHE A 53 -6.80 4.45 6.47
N SER A 54 -5.59 4.25 7.01
CA SER A 54 -4.84 5.31 7.69
C SER A 54 -3.32 5.17 7.57
N VAL A 55 -2.61 6.25 7.85
CA VAL A 55 -1.15 6.24 8.04
C VAL A 55 -0.85 5.72 9.45
N ALA A 56 -0.01 4.69 9.55
CA ALA A 56 0.48 4.12 10.79
C ALA A 56 1.85 4.73 11.14
N PRO A 57 2.30 4.61 12.41
CA PRO A 57 3.63 5.07 12.82
C PRO A 57 4.74 4.48 11.95
N SER A 58 5.80 5.25 11.74
CA SER A 58 7.01 4.76 11.06
C SER A 58 7.69 3.69 11.90
N GLU A 59 8.31 2.72 11.23
CA GLU A 59 9.01 1.58 11.83
C GLU A 59 10.44 1.46 11.30
#